data_AF-A0A832FQD6-F1
#
_entry.id   AF-A0A832FQD6-F1
#
_cell.length_a   1.000
_cell.length_b   1.000
_cell.length_c   1.000
_cell.angle_alpha   90.00
_cell.angle_beta   90.00
_cell.angle_gamma   90.00
#
_symmetry.space_group_name_H-M   'P 1'
#
loop_
_entity.id
_entity.type
_entity.pdbx_description
1 polymer ?
#
loop_
_entity_poly.entity_id
_entity_poly.type
_entity_poly.pdbx_seq_one_letter_code
_entity_poly.pdbx_strand_id
1 'polypeptide(L)'
;MEGVRSVVQEGVKFTLVEDFRLLGRVLAAQDQSGRWDVLAVDEYMTAEIACFGNQIHLAMLAELEASQVPPAAQEDPDLEVEFENNKLRIKYHGTYENTGRSALVAVVNRINMFRRLLGKLLVELKGGI
;
A
#
# COMPACT_ATOMS: atom_id res chain seq x y z
N MET A 1 9.18 -15.76 11.04
CA MET A 1 9.85 -14.56 10.48
C MET A 1 9.29 -13.40 11.26
N GLU A 2 10.13 -12.60 11.90
CA GLU A 2 9.67 -11.40 12.62
C GLU A 2 8.90 -10.48 11.64
N GLY A 3 7.82 -9.86 12.11
CA GLY A 3 7.00 -8.95 11.31
C GLY A 3 6.05 -9.60 10.28
N VAL A 4 5.88 -10.93 10.27
CA VAL A 4 4.87 -11.62 9.44
C VAL A 4 4.06 -12.60 10.28
N ARG A 5 2.73 -12.47 10.28
CA ARG A 5 1.82 -13.40 10.98
C ARG A 5 0.48 -13.55 10.27
N SER A 6 -0.15 -14.71 10.41
CA SER A 6 -1.55 -14.89 10.02
C SER A 6 -2.48 -14.34 11.11
N VAL A 7 -3.46 -13.54 10.72
CA VAL A 7 -4.44 -12.93 11.62
C VAL A 7 -5.83 -13.34 11.17
N VAL A 8 -6.73 -13.55 12.14
CA VAL A 8 -8.17 -13.70 11.90
C VAL A 8 -8.87 -12.63 12.72
N GLN A 9 -9.56 -11.72 12.04
CA GLN A 9 -10.33 -10.64 12.67
C GLN A 9 -11.68 -10.53 11.99
N GLU A 10 -12.75 -10.50 12.77
CA GLU A 10 -14.14 -10.39 12.26
C GLU A 10 -14.49 -11.43 11.17
N GLY A 11 -13.90 -12.62 11.26
CA GLY A 11 -14.10 -13.71 10.30
C GLY A 11 -13.25 -13.61 9.02
N VAL A 12 -12.45 -12.55 8.86
CA VAL A 12 -11.52 -12.38 7.73
C VAL A 12 -10.14 -12.90 8.13
N LYS A 13 -9.58 -13.78 7.29
CA LYS A 13 -8.21 -14.31 7.47
C LYS A 13 -7.27 -13.62 6.49
N PHE A 14 -6.22 -12.99 7.00
CA PHE A 14 -5.20 -12.34 6.18
C PHE A 14 -3.79 -12.57 6.74
N THR A 15 -2.79 -12.33 5.89
CA THR A 15 -1.39 -12.29 6.30
C THR A 15 -1.00 -10.84 6.60
N LEU A 16 -0.68 -10.55 7.85
CA LEU A 16 -0.15 -9.24 8.27
C LEU A 16 1.35 -9.19 8.00
N VAL A 17 1.80 -8.09 7.39
CA VAL A 17 3.21 -7.78 7.10
C VAL A 17 3.54 -6.40 7.68
N GLU A 18 4.33 -6.35 8.75
CA GLU A 18 4.70 -5.09 9.44
C GLU A 18 6.00 -4.47 8.90
N ASP A 19 6.61 -5.08 7.88
CA ASP A 19 7.80 -4.57 7.19
C ASP A 19 7.70 -4.81 5.68
N PHE A 20 7.54 -3.73 4.91
CA PHE A 20 7.43 -3.77 3.45
C PHE A 20 8.64 -4.43 2.75
N ARG A 21 9.82 -4.53 3.38
CA ARG A 21 10.96 -5.28 2.83
C ARG A 21 10.65 -6.77 2.67
N LEU A 22 9.73 -7.29 3.48
CA LEU A 22 9.31 -8.69 3.44
C LEU A 22 8.21 -8.95 2.42
N LEU A 23 7.53 -7.90 1.93
CA LEU A 23 6.32 -8.01 1.13
C LEU A 23 6.52 -8.85 -0.14
N GLY A 24 7.58 -8.60 -0.90
CA GLY A 24 7.85 -9.35 -2.13
C GLY A 24 8.00 -10.86 -1.88
N ARG A 25 8.62 -11.25 -0.76
CA ARG A 25 8.74 -12.65 -0.35
C ARG A 25 7.40 -13.23 0.09
N VAL A 26 6.61 -12.48 0.85
CA VAL A 26 5.28 -12.91 1.31
C VAL A 26 4.33 -13.14 0.15
N LEU A 27 4.32 -12.23 -0.83
CA LEU A 27 3.50 -12.36 -2.04
C LEU A 27 3.93 -13.54 -2.90
N ALA A 28 5.24 -13.76 -3.06
CA ALA A 28 5.77 -14.91 -3.80
C ALA A 28 5.44 -16.26 -3.15
N ALA A 29 5.13 -16.29 -1.84
CA ALA A 29 4.75 -17.49 -1.10
C ALA A 29 3.23 -17.76 -1.12
N GLN A 30 2.41 -16.86 -1.65
CA GLN A 30 0.96 -17.06 -1.76
C GLN A 30 0.62 -18.06 -2.87
N ASP A 31 -0.47 -18.80 -2.66
CA ASP A 31 -1.06 -19.64 -3.70
C ASP A 31 -1.58 -18.77 -4.85
N GLN A 32 -0.97 -18.91 -6.02
CA GLN A 32 -1.31 -18.10 -7.21
C GLN A 32 -2.69 -18.44 -7.77
N SER A 33 -3.27 -19.58 -7.39
CA SER A 33 -4.58 -20.04 -7.87
C SER A 33 -5.72 -19.82 -6.87
N GLY A 34 -5.38 -19.49 -5.63
CA GLY A 34 -6.31 -19.38 -4.51
C GLY A 34 -6.77 -17.95 -4.21
N ARG A 35 -7.69 -17.84 -3.25
CA ARG A 35 -8.01 -16.57 -2.60
C ARG A 35 -7.05 -16.34 -1.43
N TRP A 36 -6.47 -15.16 -1.36
CA TRP A 36 -5.65 -14.74 -0.22
C TRP A 36 -5.72 -13.23 -0.04
N ASP A 37 -5.54 -12.80 1.20
CA ASP A 37 -5.53 -11.40 1.61
C ASP A 37 -4.22 -11.12 2.37
N VAL A 38 -3.54 -10.04 2.00
CA VAL A 38 -2.31 -9.55 2.63
C VAL A 38 -2.53 -8.11 3.05
N LEU A 39 -2.30 -7.83 4.32
CA LEU A 39 -2.31 -6.48 4.88
C LEU A 39 -0.87 -6.10 5.21
N ALA A 40 -0.30 -5.15 4.48
CA ALA A 40 1.02 -4.61 4.75
C ALA A 40 0.89 -3.22 5.41
N VAL A 41 1.57 -3.02 6.53
CA VAL A 41 1.47 -1.79 7.33
C VAL A 41 2.86 -1.30 7.71
N ASP A 42 3.03 0.01 7.74
CA ASP A 42 4.12 0.67 8.46
C ASP A 42 3.58 1.91 9.19
N GLU A 43 4.48 2.73 9.73
CA GLU A 43 4.10 3.92 10.51
C GLU A 43 3.40 5.02 9.68
N TYR A 44 3.51 5.00 8.34
CA TYR A 44 2.97 6.06 7.47
C TYR A 44 1.88 5.58 6.53
N MET A 45 1.81 4.27 6.24
CA MET A 45 0.83 3.77 5.28
C MET A 45 0.35 2.34 5.56
N THR A 46 -0.80 2.06 4.97
CA THR A 46 -1.39 0.72 4.86
C THR A 46 -1.55 0.36 3.39
N ALA A 47 -1.26 -0.89 3.05
CA ALA A 47 -1.55 -1.49 1.75
C ALA A 47 -2.32 -2.80 1.94
N GLU A 48 -3.51 -2.86 1.37
CA GLU A 48 -4.36 -4.05 1.30
C GLU A 48 -4.22 -4.69 -0.07
N ILE A 49 -3.91 -5.99 -0.08
CA ILE A 49 -3.70 -6.76 -1.30
C ILE A 49 -4.56 -8.01 -1.23
N ALA A 50 -5.58 -8.08 -2.09
CA ALA A 50 -6.52 -9.19 -2.11
C ALA A 50 -6.48 -9.88 -3.47
N CYS A 51 -6.31 -11.20 -3.50
CA CYS A 51 -6.40 -12.01 -4.70
C CYS A 51 -7.68 -12.83 -4.71
N PHE A 52 -8.39 -12.80 -5.84
CA PHE A 52 -9.62 -13.58 -6.07
C PHE A 52 -9.42 -14.61 -7.21
N GLY A 53 -8.25 -15.22 -7.28
CA GLY A 53 -7.88 -16.19 -8.32
C GLY A 53 -7.37 -15.52 -9.58
N ASN A 54 -8.23 -14.86 -10.37
CA ASN A 54 -7.84 -14.24 -11.65
C ASN A 54 -7.45 -12.76 -11.56
N GLN A 55 -7.72 -12.11 -10.43
CA GLN A 55 -7.45 -10.69 -10.20
C GLN A 55 -6.77 -10.46 -8.86
N ILE A 56 -5.95 -9.42 -8.80
CA ILE A 56 -5.35 -8.89 -7.58
C ILE A 56 -5.81 -7.44 -7.45
N HIS A 57 -6.44 -7.12 -6.33
CA HIS A 57 -6.81 -5.77 -5.96
C HIS A 57 -5.76 -5.21 -5.00
N LEU A 58 -5.37 -3.97 -5.21
CA LEU A 58 -4.47 -3.20 -4.36
C LEU A 58 -5.21 -1.94 -3.92
N ALA A 59 -5.35 -1.76 -2.61
CA ALA A 59 -5.72 -0.49 -2.02
C ALA A 59 -4.56 0.01 -1.16
N MET A 60 -4.25 1.30 -1.24
CA MET A 60 -3.25 1.94 -0.36
C MET A 60 -3.83 3.20 0.25
N LEU A 61 -3.48 3.45 1.50
CA LEU A 61 -3.89 4.62 2.25
C LEU A 61 -2.71 5.14 3.07
N ALA A 62 -2.52 6.46 3.03
CA ALA A 62 -1.70 7.20 3.99
C ALA A 62 -2.47 8.42 4.49
N GLU A 63 -2.29 8.72 5.78
CA GLU A 63 -2.83 9.93 6.40
C GLU A 63 -1.67 10.70 7.05
N LEU A 64 -1.50 11.96 6.67
CA LEU A 64 -0.42 12.82 7.16
C LEU A 64 -1.01 14.12 7.73
N GLU A 65 -0.46 14.61 8.83
CA GLU A 65 -0.76 15.97 9.30
C GLU A 65 -0.12 16.99 8.34
N ALA A 66 -0.90 17.97 7.88
CA ALA A 66 -0.45 18.97 6.93
C ALA A 66 -1.24 20.28 7.09
N SER A 67 -0.58 21.42 6.85
CA SER A 67 -1.24 22.74 6.81
C SER A 67 -1.77 23.11 5.42
N GLN A 68 -1.27 22.44 4.38
CA GLN A 68 -1.62 22.64 2.99
C GLN A 68 -1.29 21.38 2.18
N VAL A 69 -1.83 21.27 0.96
CA VAL A 69 -1.47 20.20 0.02
C VAL A 69 -0.08 20.47 -0.56
N PRO A 70 0.93 19.61 -0.31
CA PRO A 70 2.26 19.79 -0.89
C PRO A 70 2.24 19.55 -2.41
N PRO A 71 3.03 20.28 -3.21
CA PRO A 71 3.10 20.09 -4.66
C PRO A 71 3.42 18.65 -5.07
N ALA A 72 4.29 17.96 -4.33
CA ALA A 72 4.62 16.57 -4.61
C ALA A 72 3.38 15.66 -4.63
N ALA A 73 2.32 15.97 -3.85
CA ALA A 73 1.13 15.14 -3.77
C ALA A 73 0.39 15.02 -5.11
N GLN A 74 0.63 15.96 -6.03
CA GLN A 74 0.02 16.02 -7.35
C GLN A 74 0.90 15.40 -8.46
N GLU A 75 2.06 14.82 -8.14
CA GLU A 75 2.98 14.22 -9.12
C GLU A 75 2.43 12.92 -9.75
N ASP A 76 1.56 12.20 -9.05
CA ASP A 76 1.00 10.92 -9.48
C ASP A 76 -0.52 11.06 -9.73
N PRO A 77 -0.95 11.09 -11.01
CA PRO A 77 -2.35 11.35 -11.36
C PRO A 77 -3.29 10.19 -11.02
N ASP A 78 -2.76 8.99 -10.71
CA ASP A 78 -3.57 7.85 -10.31
C ASP A 78 -3.94 7.88 -8.81
N LEU A 79 -3.46 8.89 -8.07
CA LEU A 79 -3.75 9.03 -6.64
C LEU A 79 -4.94 9.94 -6.40
N GLU A 80 -5.76 9.55 -5.44
CA GLU A 80 -6.79 10.41 -4.88
C GLU A 80 -6.18 11.16 -3.68
N VAL A 81 -6.21 12.49 -3.74
CA VAL A 81 -5.66 13.36 -2.70
C VAL A 81 -6.80 14.18 -2.11
N GLU A 82 -7.04 14.01 -0.81
CA GLU A 82 -8.03 14.75 -0.05
C GLU A 82 -7.35 15.56 1.05
N PHE A 83 -7.74 16.82 1.23
CA PHE A 83 -7.26 17.66 2.30
C PHE A 83 -8.42 18.22 3.11
N GLU A 84 -8.48 17.83 4.38
CA GLU A 84 -9.56 18.21 5.27
C GLU A 84 -9.07 18.22 6.72
N ASN A 85 -9.45 19.21 7.52
CA ASN A 85 -9.14 19.27 8.96
C ASN A 85 -7.64 19.12 9.29
N ASN A 86 -6.76 19.78 8.51
CA ASN A 86 -5.29 19.68 8.61
C ASN A 86 -4.73 18.26 8.39
N LYS A 87 -5.50 17.39 7.72
CA LYS A 87 -5.06 16.07 7.33
C LYS A 87 -5.04 15.95 5.83
N LEU A 88 -3.91 15.47 5.31
CA LEU A 88 -3.74 15.05 3.93
C LEU A 88 -3.95 13.54 3.87
N ARG A 89 -5.00 13.10 3.18
CA ARG A 89 -5.23 11.69 2.87
C ARG A 89 -4.83 11.41 1.44
N ILE A 90 -4.06 10.34 1.25
CA ILE A 90 -3.60 9.91 -0.06
C ILE A 90 -4.04 8.47 -0.25
N LYS A 91 -4.81 8.23 -1.29
CA LYS A 91 -5.39 6.93 -1.58
C LYS A 91 -4.99 6.46 -2.97
N TYR A 92 -4.89 5.15 -3.11
CA TYR A 92 -4.78 4.50 -4.40
C TYR A 92 -5.66 3.26 -4.41
N HIS A 93 -6.32 3.02 -5.54
CA HIS A 93 -7.00 1.77 -5.80
C HIS A 93 -6.63 1.27 -7.20
N GLY A 94 -6.20 0.01 -7.31
CA GLY A 94 -5.79 -0.60 -8.56
C GLY A 94 -6.19 -2.06 -8.65
N THR A 95 -6.46 -2.52 -9.87
CA THR A 95 -6.77 -3.92 -10.17
C THR A 95 -5.76 -4.44 -11.20
N TYR A 96 -5.18 -5.61 -10.93
CA TYR A 96 -4.20 -6.27 -11.76
C TYR A 96 -4.73 -7.63 -12.19
N GLU A 97 -4.54 -8.00 -13.45
CA GLU A 97 -4.76 -9.37 -13.89
C GLU A 97 -3.70 -10.29 -13.27
N ASN A 98 -4.13 -11.41 -12.69
CA ASN A 98 -3.22 -12.37 -12.06
C ASN A 98 -2.52 -13.22 -13.12
N THR A 99 -1.49 -12.65 -13.73
CA THR A 99 -0.56 -13.34 -14.66
C THR A 99 0.59 -14.03 -13.91
N GLY A 100 0.43 -14.29 -12.62
CA GLY A 100 1.45 -14.86 -11.74
C GLY A 100 2.51 -13.82 -11.33
N ARG A 101 3.79 -14.18 -11.45
CA ARG A 101 4.89 -13.40 -10.86
C ARG A 101 4.99 -11.96 -11.38
N SER A 102 4.66 -11.71 -12.64
CA SER A 102 4.64 -10.37 -13.24
C SER A 102 3.64 -9.45 -12.54
N ALA A 103 2.44 -9.95 -12.23
CA ALA A 103 1.41 -9.21 -11.54
C ALA A 103 1.87 -8.80 -10.12
N LEU A 104 2.49 -9.75 -9.39
CA LEU A 104 3.05 -9.47 -8.06
C LEU A 104 4.16 -8.42 -8.09
N VAL A 105 5.02 -8.47 -9.11
CA VAL A 105 6.06 -7.45 -9.30
C VAL A 105 5.44 -6.08 -9.58
N ALA A 106 4.39 -6.01 -10.39
CA ALA A 106 3.68 -4.75 -10.67
C ALA A 106 3.06 -4.16 -9.39
N VAL A 107 2.41 -4.99 -8.56
CA VAL A 107 1.87 -4.60 -7.25
C VAL A 107 2.97 -4.04 -6.34
N VAL A 108 4.08 -4.76 -6.18
CA VAL A 108 5.21 -4.31 -5.34
C VAL A 108 5.82 -3.01 -5.88
N ASN A 109 5.93 -2.86 -7.21
CA ASN A 109 6.44 -1.65 -7.81
C ASN A 109 5.54 -0.45 -7.55
N ARG A 110 4.20 -0.60 -7.66
CA ARG A 110 3.24 0.47 -7.35
C ARG A 110 3.31 0.87 -5.88
N ILE A 111 3.41 -0.09 -4.96
CA ILE A 111 3.62 0.19 -3.53
C ILE A 111 4.92 0.95 -3.30
N ASN A 112 6.02 0.56 -3.95
CA ASN A 112 7.29 1.27 -3.82
C ASN A 112 7.25 2.69 -4.41
N MET A 113 6.50 2.91 -5.50
CA MET A 113 6.25 4.26 -6.04
C MET A 113 5.51 5.13 -5.03
N PHE A 114 4.43 4.60 -4.44
CA PHE A 114 3.66 5.28 -3.40
C PHE A 114 4.54 5.64 -2.19
N ARG A 115 5.36 4.69 -1.71
CA ARG A 115 6.30 4.92 -0.61
C ARG A 115 7.35 6.00 -0.93
N ARG A 116 7.86 6.04 -2.16
CA ARG A 116 8.79 7.11 -2.59
C ARG A 116 8.12 8.47 -2.58
N LEU A 117 6.86 8.54 -3.02
CA LEU A 117 6.08 9.78 -2.95
C LEU A 117 5.87 10.21 -1.49
N LEU A 118 5.45 9.31 -0.60
CA LEU A 118 5.33 9.61 0.83
C LEU A 118 6.65 10.12 1.42
N GLY A 119 7.79 9.53 1.03
CA GLY A 119 9.10 10.03 1.44
C GLY A 119 9.33 11.49 1.05
N LYS A 120 8.98 11.89 -0.18
CA LYS A 120 9.05 13.29 -0.63
C LYS A 120 8.13 14.20 0.18
N LEU A 121 6.88 13.78 0.37
CA LEU A 121 5.88 14.55 1.11
C LEU A 121 6.30 14.80 2.55
N LEU A 122 6.82 13.78 3.23
CA LEU A 122 7.32 13.92 4.59
C LEU A 122 8.49 14.91 4.67
N VAL A 123 9.35 14.97 3.64
CA VAL A 123 10.43 15.97 3.58
C VAL A 123 9.88 17.37 3.37
N GLU A 124 8.92 17.56 2.45
CA GLU A 124 8.30 18.88 2.21
C GLU A 124 7.54 19.39 3.43
N LEU A 125 6.79 18.52 4.12
CA LEU A 125 6.02 18.85 5.31
C LEU A 125 6.91 19.17 6.52
N LYS A 126 8.06 18.48 6.66
CA LYS A 126 9.05 18.76 7.73
C LYS A 126 9.98 19.93 7.39
N GLY A 127 10.17 20.22 6.11
CA GLY A 127 11.09 21.23 5.58
C GLY A 127 10.50 22.63 5.42
N GLY A 128 9.23 22.85 5.80
CA GLY A 128 8.61 24.16 5.86
C GLY A 128 9.12 24.99 7.05
N ILE A 129 10.36 25.48 6.95
CA ILE A 129 10.92 26.57 7.76
C ILE A 129 11.08 27.79 6.86
#